data_AF-A0A7Z0ITT8-F1
#
_entry.id   AF-A0A7Z0ITT8-F1
#
_cell.length_a   1.000
_cell.length_b   1.000
_cell.length_c   1.000
_cell.angle_alpha   90.00
_cell.angle_beta   90.00
_cell.angle_gamma   90.00
#
_symmetry.space_group_name_H-M   'P 1'
#
loop_
_entity.id
_entity.type
_entity.pdbx_description
1 polymer ?
#
loop_
_entity_poly.entity_id
_entity_poly.type
_entity_poly.pdbx_seq_one_letter_code
_entity_poly.pdbx_strand_id
1 'polypeptide(L)' 'MSDESSIKNIARGARDAARTRASLVRRIEALEAEVQEQRQLNRRVAELTDVVAELLIPLQDADKEKAEKILAEYRSRI' A
#
# COMPACT_ATOMS: atom_id res chain seq x y z
N MET A 1 1.38 -20.24 50.53
CA MET A 1 2.27 -19.19 49.95
C MET A 1 2.83 -19.57 48.58
N SER A 2 3.14 -20.85 48.29
CA SER A 2 3.66 -21.26 46.96
C SER A 2 2.63 -21.17 45.81
N ASP A 3 1.37 -21.56 46.05
CA ASP A 3 0.32 -21.58 45.01
C ASP A 3 -0.12 -20.20 44.54
N GLU A 4 -0.18 -19.21 45.43
CA GLU A 4 -0.55 -17.84 45.08
C GLU A 4 0.50 -17.18 44.18
N SER A 5 1.78 -17.48 44.40
CA SER A 5 2.88 -17.03 43.54
C SER A 5 2.80 -17.66 42.15
N SER A 6 2.47 -18.96 42.09
CA SER A 6 2.29 -19.68 40.82
C SER A 6 1.13 -19.11 39.99
N ILE A 7 -0.03 -18.86 40.63
CA ILE A 7 -1.19 -18.24 39.98
C ILE A 7 -0.86 -16.83 39.46
N LYS A 8 -0.14 -16.01 40.25
CA LYS A 8 0.29 -14.67 39.83
C LYS A 8 1.21 -14.71 38.61
N ASN A 9 2.12 -15.70 38.54
CA ASN A 9 3.04 -15.84 37.42
C ASN A 9 2.32 -16.28 36.13
N ILE A 10 1.36 -17.21 36.23
CA ILE A 10 0.53 -17.63 35.10
C ILE A 10 -0.30 -16.44 34.57
N ALA A 11 -0.95 -15.70 35.48
CA ALA A 11 -1.74 -14.53 35.12
C ALA A 11 -0.87 -13.44 34.45
N ARG A 12 0.38 -13.26 34.88
CA ARG A 12 1.32 -12.34 34.24
C ARG A 12 1.67 -12.81 32.82
N GLY A 13 2.05 -14.07 32.65
CA GLY A 13 2.38 -14.63 31.34
C GLY A 13 1.23 -14.53 30.33
N ALA A 14 0.00 -14.80 30.76
CA ALA A 14 -1.18 -14.66 29.91
C ALA A 14 -1.41 -13.21 29.46
N ARG A 15 -1.21 -12.23 30.34
CA ARG A 15 -1.33 -10.80 29.98
C ARG A 15 -0.23 -10.36 29.01
N ASP A 16 1.00 -10.79 29.22
CA ASP A 16 2.13 -10.44 28.36
C ASP A 16 1.95 -11.04 26.95
N ALA A 17 1.46 -12.29 26.87
CA ALA A 17 1.09 -12.92 25.61
C ALA A 17 -0.05 -12.18 24.89
N ALA A 18 -1.11 -11.81 25.62
CA ALA A 18 -2.23 -11.05 25.07
C ALA A 18 -1.79 -9.68 24.55
N ARG A 19 -0.92 -8.97 25.29
CA ARG A 19 -0.36 -7.67 24.89
C ARG A 19 0.52 -7.80 23.65
N THR A 20 1.34 -8.85 23.58
CA THR A 20 2.17 -9.15 22.41
C THR A 20 1.30 -9.43 21.19
N ARG A 21 0.28 -10.28 21.32
CA ARG A 21 -0.67 -10.56 20.24
C ARG A 21 -1.37 -9.29 19.76
N ALA A 22 -1.88 -8.46 20.67
CA ALA A 22 -2.55 -7.21 20.33
C ALA A 22 -1.60 -6.20 19.66
N SER A 23 -0.30 -6.23 19.99
CA SER A 23 0.71 -5.43 19.30
C SER A 23 0.95 -5.94 17.87
N LEU A 24 1.07 -7.26 17.69
CA LEU A 24 1.25 -7.86 16.37
C LEU A 24 0.06 -7.63 15.45
N VAL A 25 -1.17 -7.79 15.95
CA VAL A 25 -2.39 -7.52 15.16
C VAL A 25 -2.39 -6.08 14.63
N ARG A 26 -2.15 -5.09 15.49
CA ARG A 26 -2.07 -3.69 15.08
C ARG A 26 -0.97 -3.42 14.05
N ARG A 27 0.18 -4.09 14.18
CA ARG A 27 1.27 -3.97 13.21
C ARG A 27 0.91 -4.58 11.86
N ILE A 28 0.21 -5.71 11.85
CA ILE A 28 -0.26 -6.35 10.62
C ILE A 28 -1.29 -5.45 9.94
N GLU A 29 -2.27 -4.93 10.67
CA GLU A 29 -3.28 -4.01 10.12
C GLU A 29 -2.64 -2.77 9.48
N ALA A 30 -1.62 -2.19 10.13
CA ALA A 30 -0.87 -1.06 9.57
C ALA A 30 -0.12 -1.44 8.28
N LEU A 31 0.59 -2.57 8.29
CA LEU A 31 1.29 -3.06 7.10
C LEU A 31 0.34 -3.41 5.95
N GLU A 32 -0.83 -3.98 6.26
CA GLU A 32 -1.86 -4.26 5.26
C GLU A 32 -2.37 -2.97 4.63
N ALA A 33 -2.61 -1.91 5.41
CA ALA A 33 -2.98 -0.60 4.90
C ALA A 33 -1.89 -0.02 3.98
N GLU A 34 -0.63 -0.05 4.41
CA GLU A 34 0.51 0.42 3.62
C GLU A 34 0.67 -0.36 2.30
N VAL A 35 0.49 -1.70 2.32
CA VAL A 35 0.53 -2.52 1.10
C VAL A 35 -0.60 -2.16 0.14
N GLN A 36 -1.81 -1.87 0.65
CA GLN A 36 -2.92 -1.45 -0.22
C GLN A 36 -2.65 -0.09 -0.86
N GLU A 37 -2.07 0.85 -0.12
CA GLU A 37 -1.62 2.13 -0.67
C GLU A 37 -0.55 1.94 -1.76
N GLN A 38 0.48 1.13 -1.48
CA GLN A 38 1.52 0.79 -2.46
C GLN A 38 0.95 0.17 -3.73
N ARG A 39 -0.06 -0.71 -3.63
CA ARG A 39 -0.75 -1.28 -4.80
C ARG A 39 -1.53 -0.24 -5.60
N GLN A 40 -2.13 0.75 -4.95
CA GLN A 40 -2.80 1.85 -5.64
C GLN A 40 -1.78 2.74 -6.37
N LEU A 41 -0.66 3.08 -5.71
CA LEU A 41 0.43 3.84 -6.32
C LEU A 41 1.03 3.10 -7.52
N ASN A 42 1.33 1.82 -7.39
CA ASN A 42 1.89 1.03 -8.48
C ASN A 42 0.94 0.94 -9.70
N ARG A 43 -0.38 0.86 -9.48
CA ARG A 43 -1.35 0.94 -10.58
C ARG A 43 -1.29 2.28 -11.30
N ARG A 44 -1.24 3.39 -10.56
CA ARG A 44 -1.10 4.73 -11.14
C ARG A 44 0.20 4.90 -11.92
N VAL A 45 1.30 4.36 -11.41
CA VAL A 45 2.59 4.36 -12.11
C VAL A 45 2.49 3.56 -13.40
N ALA A 46 1.90 2.36 -13.37
CA ALA A 46 1.71 1.55 -14.57
C ALA A 46 0.89 2.30 -15.63
N GLU A 47 -0.26 2.89 -15.24
CA GLU A 47 -1.10 3.69 -16.13
C GLU A 47 -0.34 4.89 -16.73
N LEU A 48 0.45 5.60 -15.94
CA LEU A 48 1.30 6.70 -16.43
C LEU A 48 2.36 6.19 -17.41
N THR A 49 2.94 5.03 -17.14
CA THR A 49 3.98 4.43 -18.01
C THR A 49 3.38 4.02 -19.35
N ASP A 50 2.15 3.49 -19.37
CA ASP A 50 1.41 3.17 -20.59
C ASP A 50 1.15 4.44 -21.42
N VAL A 51 0.73 5.54 -20.79
CA VAL A 51 0.53 6.84 -21.47
C VAL A 51 1.84 7.38 -22.05
N VAL A 52 2.94 7.28 -21.29
CA VAL A 52 4.26 7.68 -21.79
C VAL A 52 4.65 6.85 -23.00
N ALA A 53 4.44 5.53 -22.97
CA ALA A 53 4.72 4.65 -24.10
C ALA A 53 3.90 5.02 -25.34
N GLU A 54 2.62 5.36 -25.16
CA GLU A 54 1.75 5.83 -26.24
C GLU A 54 2.23 7.16 -26.84
N LEU A 55 2.76 8.06 -26.01
CA LEU A 55 3.28 9.36 -26.44
C LEU A 55 4.59 9.27 -27.23
N LEU A 56 5.39 8.21 -27.09
CA LEU A 56 6.67 8.11 -27.79
C LEU A 56 6.51 8.17 -29.31
N ILE A 57 5.46 7.55 -29.86
CA ILE A 57 5.20 7.52 -31.31
C ILE A 57 4.90 8.93 -31.87
N PRO A 58 3.85 9.65 -31.42
CA PRO A 58 3.56 10.98 -31.96
C PRO A 58 4.67 11.99 -31.69
N LEU A 59 5.41 11.87 -30.59
CA LEU A 59 6.56 12.74 -30.33
C LEU A 59 7.70 12.48 -31.33
N GLN A 60 7.96 11.22 -31.69
CA GLN A 60 8.92 10.87 -32.73
C GLN A 60 8.49 11.39 -34.11
N ASP A 61 7.19 11.35 -34.40
CA ASP A 61 6.61 11.83 -35.66
C ASP A 61 6.35 13.36 -35.68
N ALA A 62 6.69 14.07 -34.59
CA ALA A 62 6.37 15.48 -34.37
C ALA A 62 4.86 15.82 -34.50
N ASP A 63 3.99 14.84 -34.29
CA ASP A 63 2.53 14.96 -34.31
C ASP A 63 2.01 15.54 -32.98
N LYS A 64 1.99 16.86 -32.90
CA LYS A 64 1.56 17.58 -31.70
C LYS A 64 0.07 17.39 -31.40
N GLU A 65 -0.78 17.28 -32.43
CA GLU A 65 -2.23 17.15 -32.24
C GLU A 65 -2.55 15.82 -31.54
N LYS A 66 -1.96 14.73 -32.01
CA LYS A 66 -2.13 13.41 -31.41
C LYS A 66 -1.56 13.33 -29.99
N ALA A 67 -0.40 13.95 -29.75
CA ALA A 67 0.18 14.01 -28.40
C ALA A 67 -0.73 14.76 -27.41
N GLU A 68 -1.28 15.92 -27.81
CA GLU A 68 -2.21 16.69 -26.97
C GLU A 68 -3.51 15.93 -26.69
N LYS A 69 -4.01 15.16 -27.67
CA LYS A 69 -5.19 14.30 -27.50
C LYS A 69 -4.95 13.23 -26.43
N ILE A 70 -3.85 12.49 -26.52
CA ILE A 70 -3.50 11.44 -25.53
C ILE A 70 -3.40 12.04 -24.12
N LEU A 71 -2.75 13.20 -24.00
CA LEU A 71 -2.63 13.91 -22.72
C LEU A 71 -3.97 14.40 -22.19
N ALA A 72 -4.87 14.90 -23.05
CA ALA A 72 -6.21 15.31 -22.66
C ALA A 72 -7.06 14.13 -22.17
N GLU A 73 -6.99 12.99 -22.85
CA GLU A 73 -7.68 11.76 -22.45
C GLU A 73 -7.19 11.27 -21.08
N TYR A 74 -5.87 11.21 -20.85
CA TYR A 74 -5.32 10.88 -19.52
C TYR A 74 -5.80 11.84 -18.43
N ARG A 75 -5.74 13.16 -18.69
CA ARG A 75 -6.18 14.19 -17.73
C ARG A 75 -7.66 14.12 -17.37
N SER A 76 -8.51 13.58 -18.25
CA SER A 76 -9.94 13.40 -17.97
C SER A 76 -10.26 12.18 -17.10
N ARG A 77 -9.29 11.27 -16.91
CA ARG A 77 -9.44 10.02 -16.15
C ARG A 77 -8.95 10.12 -14.71
N ILE A 78 -8.19 11.17 -14.39
CA ILE A 78 -7.64 11.46 -13.05
C ILE A 78 -8.51 12.48 -12.32
#